data_AF-A0A925Z9S4-F1
#
_entry.id   AF-A0A925Z9S4-F1
#
_cell.length_a   1.000
_cell.length_b   1.000
_cell.length_c   1.000
_cell.angle_alpha   90.00
_cell.angle_beta   90.00
_cell.angle_gamma   90.00
#
_symmetry.space_group_name_H-M   'P 1'
#
loop_
_entity.id
_entity.type
_entity.pdbx_description
1 polymer ?
#
loop_
_entity_poly.entity_id
_entity_poly.type
_entity_poly.pdbx_seq_one_letter_code
_entity_poly.pdbx_strand_id
1 'polypeptide(L)'
;MNTNKHAAATSLSHAPVVLDIAGTTLSADDRRRLAHPLTGGLILFSRNWQHRRQLVELTSEIKSIRPDVLICVDHEGGRVQRFRTDGFTHLPPMRVLG
;
A
#
# COMPACT_ATOMS: atom_id res chain seq x y z
N MET A 1 -29.47 -39.54 -3.76
CA MET A 1 -29.25 -38.34 -2.92
C MET A 1 -28.60 -37.28 -3.78
N ASN A 2 -29.40 -36.37 -4.32
CA ASN A 2 -28.98 -35.38 -5.30
C ASN A 2 -28.54 -34.10 -4.58
N THR A 3 -27.38 -33.63 -5.02
CA THR A 3 -26.73 -32.32 -4.86
C THR A 3 -27.57 -31.15 -4.35
N ASN A 4 -27.00 -30.37 -3.42
CA ASN A 4 -27.10 -28.91 -3.57
C ASN A 4 -25.85 -28.17 -3.08
N LYS A 5 -25.02 -27.79 -4.05
CA LYS A 5 -24.06 -26.69 -3.98
C LYS A 5 -24.85 -25.38 -3.98
N HIS A 6 -24.86 -24.65 -2.88
CA HIS A 6 -25.12 -23.20 -2.85
C HIS A 6 -23.95 -22.61 -2.03
N ALA A 7 -22.83 -22.18 -2.63
CA ALA A 7 -22.68 -20.95 -3.41
C ALA A 7 -23.23 -19.72 -2.67
N ALA A 8 -22.34 -19.03 -1.97
CA ALA A 8 -22.24 -17.58 -2.12
C ALA A 8 -20.74 -17.26 -2.10
N ALA A 9 -20.19 -16.95 -3.27
CA ALA A 9 -19.09 -16.01 -3.32
C ALA A 9 -19.56 -14.82 -2.47
N THR A 10 -18.86 -14.53 -1.37
CA THR A 10 -19.10 -13.27 -0.68
C THR A 10 -18.85 -12.22 -1.73
N SER A 11 -19.91 -11.56 -2.20
CA SER A 11 -19.81 -10.38 -3.05
C SER A 11 -18.72 -9.53 -2.44
N LEU A 12 -17.73 -9.11 -3.23
CA LEU A 12 -16.67 -8.24 -2.74
C LEU A 12 -17.34 -7.01 -2.14
N SER A 13 -17.50 -7.04 -0.82
CA SER A 13 -17.93 -5.93 0.00
C SER A 13 -16.80 -4.93 -0.18
N HIS A 14 -17.08 -3.81 -0.82
CA HIS A 14 -16.14 -2.72 -1.01
C HIS A 14 -15.23 -2.57 0.21
N ALA A 15 -13.92 -2.50 -0.02
CA ALA A 15 -12.92 -2.20 1.00
C ALA A 15 -12.48 -0.75 0.81
N PRO A 16 -13.25 0.24 1.31
CA PRO A 16 -13.09 1.64 0.90
C PRO A 16 -11.96 2.36 1.60
N VAL A 17 -11.39 1.77 2.66
CA VAL A 17 -10.43 2.47 3.51
C VAL A 17 -9.04 2.37 2.93
N VAL A 18 -8.44 3.53 2.66
CA VAL A 18 -7.00 3.69 2.46
C VAL A 18 -6.42 4.28 3.74
N LEU A 19 -5.42 3.63 4.31
CA LEU A 19 -4.76 4.04 5.56
C LEU A 19 -3.24 4.14 5.38
N ASP A 20 -2.55 4.61 6.41
CA ASP A 20 -1.09 4.61 6.46
C ASP A 20 -0.56 3.89 7.70
N ILE A 21 0.78 3.84 7.82
CA ILE A 21 1.48 3.31 8.99
C ILE A 21 2.45 4.38 9.56
N ALA A 22 2.82 4.22 10.82
CA ALA A 22 3.62 5.21 11.53
C ALA A 22 5.10 5.24 11.11
N GLY A 23 5.66 4.10 10.70
CA GLY A 23 7.11 3.96 10.49
C GLY A 23 7.49 3.13 9.26
N THR A 24 8.69 2.57 9.30
CA THR A 24 9.31 1.82 8.19
C THR A 24 9.12 0.31 8.30
N THR A 25 8.50 -0.15 9.38
CA THR A 25 8.13 -1.54 9.64
C THR A 25 6.72 -1.59 10.19
N LEU A 26 6.00 -2.68 9.96
CA LEU A 26 4.68 -2.85 10.55
C LEU A 26 4.77 -3.05 12.06
N SER A 27 3.89 -2.40 12.81
CA SER A 27 3.57 -2.73 14.21
C SER A 27 2.51 -3.83 14.29
N ALA A 28 2.23 -4.34 15.50
CA ALA A 28 1.13 -5.28 15.69
C ALA A 28 -0.23 -4.67 15.29
N ASP A 29 -0.43 -3.38 15.57
CA ASP A 29 -1.65 -2.66 15.19
C ASP A 29 -1.78 -2.48 13.68
N ASP A 30 -0.68 -2.21 12.97
CA ASP A 30 -0.71 -2.08 11.52
C ASP A 30 -1.12 -3.42 10.88
N ARG A 31 -0.56 -4.54 11.35
CA ARG A 31 -0.93 -5.88 10.85
C ARG A 31 -2.41 -6.18 11.09
N ARG A 32 -2.93 -5.85 12.27
CA ARG A 32 -4.35 -5.99 12.60
C ARG A 32 -5.25 -5.14 11.70
N ARG A 33 -4.89 -3.88 11.45
CA ARG A 33 -5.63 -2.97 10.54
C ARG A 33 -5.56 -3.43 9.09
N LEU A 34 -4.39 -3.92 8.65
CA LEU A 34 -4.19 -4.47 7.32
C LEU A 34 -5.02 -5.73 7.06
N ALA A 35 -5.30 -6.55 8.07
CA ALA A 35 -6.17 -7.73 7.94
C ALA A 35 -7.68 -7.40 7.96
N HIS A 36 -8.08 -6.17 8.33
CA HIS A 36 -9.48 -5.81 8.52
C HIS A 36 -10.27 -5.76 7.19
N PRO A 37 -11.45 -6.38 7.04
CA PRO A 37 -12.16 -6.50 5.75
C PRO A 37 -12.36 -5.19 4.94
N LEU A 38 -12.48 -4.05 5.62
CA LEU A 38 -12.68 -2.74 4.97
C LEU A 38 -11.40 -2.04 4.47
N THR A 39 -10.21 -2.56 4.80
CA THR A 39 -8.94 -1.98 4.33
C THR A 39 -8.68 -2.41 2.90
N GLY A 40 -8.80 -1.47 1.95
CA GLY A 40 -8.53 -1.73 0.53
C GLY A 40 -7.23 -1.13 0.03
N GLY A 41 -6.66 -0.17 0.76
CA GLY A 41 -5.40 0.46 0.36
C GLY A 41 -4.50 0.85 1.51
N LEU A 42 -3.22 1.02 1.18
CA LEU A 42 -2.20 1.59 2.04
C LEU A 42 -1.42 2.65 1.25
N ILE A 43 -1.37 3.87 1.77
CA ILE A 43 -0.59 4.97 1.21
C ILE A 43 0.73 5.13 1.96
N LEU A 44 1.83 5.24 1.21
CA LEU A 44 3.18 5.45 1.74
C LEU A 44 3.56 6.93 1.68
N PHE A 45 4.24 7.40 2.72
CA PHE A 45 4.81 8.73 2.83
C PHE A 45 6.33 8.67 2.99
N SER A 46 6.99 9.84 2.99
CA SER A 46 8.44 9.93 3.20
C SER A 46 8.91 9.35 4.54
N ARG A 47 8.07 9.33 5.58
CA ARG A 47 8.39 8.70 6.88
C ARG A 47 8.46 7.17 6.83
N ASN A 48 7.91 6.56 5.77
CA ASN A 48 7.90 5.10 5.59
C ASN A 48 9.11 4.61 4.77
N TRP A 49 10.03 5.51 4.43
CA TRP A 49 11.15 5.29 3.52
C TRP A 49 12.50 5.43 4.23
N GLN A 50 13.37 4.44 4.06
CA GLN A 50 14.79 4.50 4.40
C GLN A 50 15.68 4.22 3.18
N HIS A 51 15.46 3.07 2.53
CA HIS A 51 16.16 2.62 1.32
C HIS A 51 15.34 1.54 0.61
N ARG A 52 15.69 1.20 -0.64
CA ARG A 52 14.91 0.29 -1.50
C ARG A 52 14.66 -1.07 -0.87
N ARG A 53 15.71 -1.67 -0.27
CA ARG A 53 15.59 -2.99 0.36
C ARG A 53 14.53 -3.00 1.47
N GLN A 54 14.55 -2.01 2.37
CA GLN A 54 13.55 -1.88 3.44
C GLN A 54 12.15 -1.69 2.87
N LEU A 55 11.99 -0.88 1.81
CA LEU A 55 10.70 -0.68 1.17
C LEU A 55 10.15 -1.97 0.52
N VAL A 56 11.01 -2.75 -0.14
CA VAL A 56 10.65 -4.05 -0.72
C VAL A 56 10.22 -5.03 0.39
N GLU A 57 10.96 -5.11 1.49
CA GLU A 57 10.61 -5.95 2.64
C GLU A 57 9.27 -5.52 3.26
N LEU A 58 9.06 -4.22 3.47
CA LEU A 58 7.81 -3.66 4.00
C LEU A 58 6.61 -3.99 3.10
N THR A 59 6.73 -3.72 1.80
CA THR A 59 5.63 -3.96 0.84
C THR A 59 5.35 -5.44 0.63
N SER A 60 6.37 -6.30 0.70
CA SER A 60 6.21 -7.75 0.69
C SER A 60 5.46 -8.25 1.92
N GLU A 61 5.79 -7.75 3.11
CA GLU A 61 5.06 -8.09 4.34
C GLU A 61 3.60 -7.65 4.26
N ILE A 62 3.33 -6.41 3.85
CA ILE A 62 1.96 -5.89 3.64
C ILE A 62 1.17 -6.82 2.72
N LYS A 63 1.77 -7.24 1.59
CA LYS A 63 1.13 -8.13 0.61
C LYS A 63 0.92 -9.55 1.13
N SER A 64 1.77 -10.05 2.04
CA SER A 64 1.55 -11.35 2.67
C SER A 64 0.32 -11.36 3.60
N ILE A 65 -0.01 -10.23 4.21
CA ILE A 65 -1.17 -10.09 5.10
C ILE A 65 -2.44 -9.82 4.31
N ARG A 66 -2.36 -8.93 3.30
CA ARG A 66 -3.47 -8.60 2.43
C ARG A 66 -3.04 -8.61 0.96
N PRO A 67 -3.16 -9.75 0.26
CA PRO A 67 -2.69 -9.90 -1.11
C PRO A 67 -3.31 -8.91 -2.11
N ASP A 68 -4.57 -8.54 -1.92
CA ASP A 68 -5.36 -7.68 -2.80
C ASP A 68 -5.25 -6.17 -2.50
N VAL A 69 -4.52 -5.76 -1.46
CA VAL A 69 -4.41 -4.33 -1.06
C VAL A 69 -3.75 -3.47 -2.15
N LEU A 70 -4.30 -2.30 -2.44
CA LEU A 70 -3.61 -1.27 -3.23
C LEU A 70 -2.50 -0.64 -2.38
N ILE A 71 -1.25 -0.68 -2.82
CA ILE A 71 -0.17 0.10 -2.21
C ILE A 71 0.11 1.31 -3.11
N CYS A 72 -0.02 2.52 -2.59
CA CYS A 72 0.14 3.76 -3.36
C CYS A 72 1.12 4.75 -2.69
N VAL A 73 1.61 5.70 -3.49
CA VAL A 73 2.54 6.76 -3.06
C VAL A 73 2.42 7.95 -4.02
N ASP A 74 2.52 9.18 -3.51
CA ASP A 74 2.51 10.38 -4.37
C ASP A 74 3.90 10.63 -4.97
N HIS A 75 4.09 10.26 -6.24
CA HIS A 75 5.32 10.46 -7.02
C HIS A 75 5.06 11.28 -8.28
N GLU A 76 4.73 12.56 -8.11
CA GLU A 76 4.47 13.50 -9.21
C GLU A 76 5.75 14.17 -9.73
N GLY A 77 6.78 14.26 -8.87
CA GLY A 77 8.01 15.01 -9.15
C GLY A 77 8.07 16.39 -8.47
N GLY A 78 9.25 17.00 -8.49
CA GLY A 78 9.50 18.29 -7.85
C GLY A 78 9.23 18.27 -6.35
N ARG A 79 8.20 19.02 -5.91
CA ARG A 79 7.85 19.11 -4.48
C ARG A 79 7.12 17.87 -3.97
N VAL A 80 6.45 17.11 -4.84
CA VAL A 80 5.65 15.93 -4.49
C VAL A 80 6.33 14.68 -5.03
N GLN A 81 7.37 14.27 -4.32
CA GLN A 81 8.08 13.02 -4.58
C GLN A 81 8.56 12.48 -3.23
N ARG A 82 8.01 11.33 -2.80
CA ARG A 82 8.25 10.81 -1.44
C ARG A 82 9.61 10.13 -1.30
N PHE A 83 10.04 9.35 -2.31
CA PHE A 83 11.30 8.62 -2.31
C PHE A 83 12.26 9.29 -3.29
N ARG A 84 13.43 9.71 -2.80
CA ARG A 84 14.38 10.54 -3.56
C ARG A 84 15.81 10.02 -3.51
N THR A 85 16.10 9.08 -2.61
CA THR A 85 17.45 8.59 -2.35
C THR A 85 17.57 7.13 -2.78
N ASP A 86 18.78 6.56 -2.63
CA ASP A 86 19.07 5.16 -2.93
C ASP A 86 18.58 4.76 -4.33
N GLY A 87 18.93 5.56 -5.34
CA GLY A 87 18.66 5.23 -6.75
C GLY A 87 17.27 5.58 -7.28
N PHE A 88 16.37 6.18 -6.50
CA PHE A 88 15.17 6.80 -7.07
C PHE A 88 15.53 8.06 -7.87
N THR A 89 15.09 8.11 -9.13
CA THR A 89 15.31 9.27 -10.01
C THR A 89 14.61 10.51 -9.48
N HIS A 90 15.32 11.63 -9.38
CA HIS A 90 14.70 12.92 -9.10
C HIS A 90 13.94 13.42 -10.33
N LEU A 91 12.63 13.57 -10.22
CA LEU A 91 11.79 14.06 -11.32
C LEU A 91 11.58 15.58 -11.19
N PRO A 92 11.60 16.34 -12.30
CA PRO A 92 11.29 17.77 -12.27
C PRO A 92 9.82 18.01 -11.90
N PRO A 93 9.45 19.20 -11.39
CA PRO A 93 8.04 19.55 -11.21
C PRO A 93 7.32 19.61 -12.56
N MET A 94 6.05 19.18 -12.62
CA MET A 94 5.24 19.13 -13.86
C MET A 94 5.19 20.46 -14.63
N ARG A 95 5.30 21.60 -13.94
CA ARG A 95 5.40 22.94 -14.55
C ARG A 95 6.54 23.09 -15.58
N VAL A 96 7.58 22.26 -15.51
CA VAL A 96 8.70 22.30 -16.48
C VAL A 96 8.29 21.73 -17.85
N LEU A 97 7.20 20.95 -17.92
CA LEU A 97 6.77 20.25 -19.14
C LEU A 97 5.63 20.95 -19.90
N GLY A 98 5.04 22.02 -19.34
CA GLY A 98 3.87 22.70 -19.88
C GLY A 98 4.13 24.11 -20.38
#